data_AF-A0A357YRQ5-F1
#
_entry.id   AF-A0A357YRQ5-F1
#
_cell.length_a   1.000
_cell.length_b   1.000
_cell.length_c   1.000
_cell.angle_alpha   90.00
_cell.angle_beta   90.00
_cell.angle_gamma   90.00
#
_symmetry.space_group_name_H-M   'P 1'
#
loop_
_entity.id
_entity.type
_entity.pdbx_description
1 polymer ?
#
loop_
_entity_poly.entity_id
_entity_poly.type
_entity_poly.pdbx_seq_one_letter_code
_entity_poly.pdbx_strand_id
1 'polypeptide(L)'
;MYRKHSILFTSPPPAYTVLRLKIELNSNFYRLFFKSYIFIEKYLNLAVIGIRDGKQISIPDFLSIKIIVPPLKKQKEIADALSICQQEKEIADALSICQQEIDLLKQLAEKYKTQKRGLMQKILAGEWRIKPEVVNQYE
;
A
#
# COMPACT_ATOMS: atom_id res chain seq x y z
N MET A 1 36.37 1.37 -37.52
CA MET A 1 35.82 1.67 -36.18
C MET A 1 34.30 1.54 -36.23
N TYR A 2 33.72 0.41 -35.83
CA TYR A 2 32.27 0.25 -35.71
C TYR A 2 31.92 -0.01 -34.24
N ARG A 3 31.24 0.96 -33.62
CA ARG A 3 30.74 0.88 -32.23
C ARG A 3 29.59 -0.12 -32.16
N LYS A 4 29.81 -1.25 -31.46
CA LYS A 4 28.76 -2.14 -30.98
C LYS A 4 27.82 -1.37 -30.04
N HIS A 5 26.58 -1.15 -30.44
CA HIS A 5 25.49 -0.91 -29.49
C HIS A 5 24.86 -2.27 -29.19
N SER A 6 25.34 -2.91 -28.13
CA SER A 6 24.73 -4.12 -27.57
C SER A 6 23.42 -3.75 -26.90
N ILE A 7 22.30 -3.99 -27.58
CA ILE A 7 20.96 -3.97 -26.98
C ILE A 7 20.84 -5.29 -26.20
N LEU A 8 21.10 -5.22 -24.89
CA LEU A 8 20.93 -6.35 -23.98
C LEU A 8 19.42 -6.66 -23.88
N PHE A 9 18.95 -7.68 -24.60
CA PHE A 9 17.71 -8.36 -24.24
C PHE A 9 18.01 -9.20 -22.99
N THR A 10 17.77 -8.63 -21.81
CA THR A 10 17.77 -9.42 -20.59
C THR A 10 16.52 -10.30 -20.60
N SER A 11 16.70 -11.62 -20.50
CA SER A 11 15.59 -12.52 -20.19
C SER A 11 15.00 -12.10 -18.83
N PRO A 12 13.67 -12.03 -18.67
CA PRO A 12 13.09 -11.79 -17.36
C PRO A 12 13.54 -12.90 -16.37
N PRO A 13 13.64 -12.61 -15.06
CA PRO A 13 13.93 -13.61 -14.05
C PRO A 13 12.92 -14.76 -14.14
N PRO A 14 13.29 -16.02 -13.84
CA PRO A 14 12.44 -17.19 -14.04
C PRO A 14 11.10 -17.15 -13.28
N ALA A 15 10.97 -16.24 -12.31
CA ALA A 15 9.78 -16.08 -11.48
C ALA A 15 8.69 -15.15 -12.07
N TYR A 16 8.97 -14.36 -13.12
CA TYR A 16 8.02 -13.37 -13.66
C TYR A 16 7.69 -13.63 -15.13
N THR A 17 6.40 -13.72 -15.43
CA THR A 17 5.90 -13.73 -16.80
C THR A 17 5.39 -12.34 -17.16
N VAL A 18 6.00 -11.72 -18.18
CA VAL A 18 5.58 -10.40 -18.68
C VAL A 18 4.54 -10.58 -19.79
N LEU A 19 3.33 -10.09 -19.55
CA LEU A 19 2.28 -10.04 -20.56
C LEU A 19 2.44 -8.79 -21.44
N ARG A 20 2.39 -8.97 -22.76
CA ARG A 20 2.42 -7.88 -23.73
C ARG A 20 1.09 -7.79 -24.47
N LEU A 21 0.58 -6.56 -24.58
CA LEU A 21 -0.64 -6.25 -25.31
C LEU A 21 -0.43 -6.51 -26.80
N LYS A 22 -1.31 -7.33 -27.40
CA LYS A 22 -1.34 -7.58 -28.85
C LYS A 22 -2.37 -6.72 -29.59
N ILE A 23 -3.31 -6.14 -28.84
CA ILE A 23 -4.39 -5.29 -29.34
C ILE A 23 -4.40 -4.00 -28.51
N GLU A 24 -4.96 -2.95 -29.08
CA GLU A 24 -5.15 -1.68 -28.38
C GLU A 24 -6.15 -1.88 -27.23
N LEU A 25 -5.70 -1.64 -26.00
CA LEU A 25 -6.49 -1.75 -24.77
C LEU A 25 -6.11 -0.63 -23.80
N ASN A 26 -7.04 -0.27 -22.92
CA ASN A 26 -6.75 0.63 -21.82
C ASN A 26 -6.00 -0.14 -20.70
N SER A 27 -4.72 0.19 -20.51
CA SER A 27 -3.87 -0.46 -19.50
C SER A 27 -4.39 -0.27 -18.08
N ASN A 28 -4.99 0.88 -17.75
CA ASN A 28 -5.52 1.15 -16.41
C ASN A 28 -6.75 0.29 -16.09
N PHE A 29 -7.65 0.12 -17.05
CA PHE A 29 -8.79 -0.77 -16.94
C PHE A 29 -8.35 -2.20 -16.63
N TYR A 30 -7.44 -2.77 -17.43
CA TYR A 30 -6.99 -4.15 -17.24
C TYR A 30 -6.12 -4.33 -15.99
N ARG A 31 -5.33 -3.31 -15.62
CA ARG A 31 -4.63 -3.28 -14.33
C ARG A 31 -5.59 -3.42 -13.15
N LEU A 32 -6.74 -2.73 -13.19
CA LEU A 32 -7.76 -2.80 -12.15
C LEU A 32 -8.57 -4.11 -12.23
N PHE A 33 -8.95 -4.54 -13.42
CA PHE A 33 -9.66 -5.79 -13.65
C PHE A 33 -8.87 -7.00 -13.13
N PHE A 34 -7.57 -7.09 -13.40
CA PHE A 34 -6.73 -8.20 -12.91
C PHE A 34 -6.53 -8.20 -11.39
N LYS A 35 -6.72 -7.06 -10.73
CA LYS A 35 -6.74 -6.96 -9.26
C LYS A 35 -8.12 -7.21 -8.66
N SER A 36 -9.17 -7.30 -9.48
CA SER A 36 -10.52 -7.51 -8.98
C SER A 36 -10.69 -8.89 -8.36
N TYR A 37 -11.54 -8.96 -7.34
CA TYR A 37 -11.90 -10.23 -6.68
C TYR A 37 -12.41 -11.25 -7.70
N ILE A 38 -13.24 -10.83 -8.66
CA ILE A 38 -13.80 -11.72 -9.67
C ILE A 38 -12.67 -12.33 -10.51
N PHE A 39 -11.70 -11.53 -10.96
CA PHE A 39 -10.58 -12.07 -11.72
C PHE A 39 -9.76 -13.05 -10.90
N ILE A 40 -9.34 -12.66 -9.69
CA ILE A 40 -8.47 -13.48 -8.85
C ILE A 40 -9.17 -14.78 -8.44
N GLU A 41 -10.40 -14.71 -7.94
CA GLU A 41 -11.07 -15.87 -7.35
C GLU A 41 -11.81 -16.75 -8.36
N LYS A 42 -12.28 -16.19 -9.48
CA LYS A 42 -13.05 -16.96 -10.47
C LYS A 42 -12.23 -17.34 -11.68
N TYR A 43 -11.44 -16.41 -12.23
CA TYR A 43 -10.73 -16.64 -13.47
C TYR A 43 -9.32 -17.19 -13.23
N LEU A 44 -8.53 -16.53 -12.39
CA LEU A 44 -7.13 -16.89 -12.15
C LEU A 44 -7.01 -18.26 -11.47
N ASN A 45 -7.91 -18.58 -10.53
CA ASN A 45 -7.95 -19.89 -9.86
C ASN A 45 -8.07 -21.08 -10.84
N LEU A 46 -8.58 -20.88 -12.07
CA LEU A 46 -8.63 -21.93 -13.10
C LEU A 46 -7.24 -22.32 -13.62
N ALA A 47 -6.29 -21.40 -13.55
CA ALA A 47 -4.91 -21.58 -14.01
C ALA A 47 -3.92 -21.82 -12.87
N VAL A 48 -4.42 -21.94 -11.63
CA VAL A 48 -3.58 -22.20 -10.46
C VAL A 48 -3.31 -23.69 -10.31
N ILE A 49 -2.04 -24.04 -10.22
CA ILE A 49 -1.54 -25.39 -9.95
C ILE A 49 -0.98 -25.46 -8.52
N GLY A 50 -1.26 -26.57 -7.85
CA GLY A 50 -0.67 -26.93 -6.56
C GLY A 50 -1.60 -26.72 -5.37
N ILE A 51 -1.40 -27.55 -4.34
CA ILE A 51 -2.21 -27.61 -3.11
C ILE A 51 -1.53 -26.97 -1.88
N ARG A 52 -0.30 -26.46 -2.06
CA ARG A 52 0.49 -25.78 -1.02
C ARG A 52 0.43 -24.25 -1.21
N ASP A 53 0.83 -23.48 -0.20
CA ASP A 53 0.73 -22.01 -0.19
C ASP A 53 1.47 -21.31 -1.35
N GLY A 54 2.48 -21.96 -1.94
CA GLY A 54 3.20 -21.49 -3.14
C GLY A 54 2.49 -21.84 -4.45
N LYS A 55 1.19 -21.55 -4.57
CA LYS A 55 0.36 -21.78 -5.77
C LYS A 55 1.04 -21.19 -7.02
N GLN A 56 1.31 -22.03 -8.02
CA GLN A 56 1.93 -21.61 -9.27
C GLN A 56 0.86 -21.33 -10.33
N ILE A 57 1.07 -20.34 -11.19
CA ILE A 57 0.17 -20.07 -12.32
C ILE A 57 0.71 -20.79 -13.56
N SER A 58 -0.11 -21.66 -14.15
CA SER A 58 0.13 -22.28 -15.44
C SER A 58 -0.08 -21.28 -16.56
N ILE A 59 0.97 -20.92 -17.29
CA ILE A 59 0.85 -19.97 -18.41
C ILE A 59 -0.05 -20.49 -19.54
N PRO A 60 0.03 -21.77 -19.97
CA PRO A 60 -0.89 -22.30 -20.97
C PRO A 60 -2.36 -22.18 -20.57
N ASP A 61 -2.68 -22.55 -19.32
CA ASP A 61 -4.06 -22.49 -18.83
C ASP A 61 -4.50 -21.04 -18.64
N PHE A 62 -3.62 -20.17 -18.15
CA PHE A 62 -3.89 -18.74 -18.01
C PHE A 62 -4.23 -18.08 -19.36
N LEU A 63 -3.47 -18.39 -20.41
CA LEU A 63 -3.73 -17.87 -21.76
C LEU A 63 -5.00 -18.44 -22.40
N SER A 64 -5.50 -19.58 -21.90
CA SER A 64 -6.77 -20.17 -22.34
C SER A 64 -8.00 -19.50 -21.74
N ILE A 65 -7.82 -18.70 -20.67
CA ILE A 65 -8.92 -18.01 -19.99
C ILE A 65 -9.55 -16.98 -20.94
N LYS A 66 -10.83 -17.18 -21.22
CA LYS A 66 -11.63 -16.22 -22.01
C LYS A 66 -12.14 -15.10 -21.11
N ILE A 67 -11.67 -13.89 -21.38
CA ILE A 67 -12.12 -12.66 -20.72
C ILE A 67 -12.91 -11.78 -21.69
N ILE A 68 -13.84 -11.00 -21.15
CA ILE A 68 -14.63 -10.05 -21.94
C ILE A 68 -13.74 -8.85 -22.30
N VAL A 69 -13.80 -8.41 -23.56
CA VAL A 69 -13.11 -7.22 -24.04
C VAL A 69 -14.15 -6.17 -24.43
N PRO A 70 -14.53 -5.25 -23.51
CA PRO A 70 -15.46 -4.19 -23.86
C PRO A 70 -14.81 -3.18 -24.83
N PRO A 71 -15.59 -2.37 -25.56
CA PRO A 71 -15.04 -1.34 -26.45
C PRO A 71 -14.13 -0.35 -25.73
N LEU A 72 -13.10 0.17 -26.42
CA LEU A 72 -12.11 1.09 -25.85
C LEU A 72 -12.72 2.30 -25.12
N LYS A 73 -13.80 2.86 -25.65
CA LYS A 73 -14.52 3.97 -25.02
C LYS A 73 -15.02 3.59 -23.62
N LYS A 74 -15.69 2.43 -23.49
CA LYS A 74 -16.16 1.93 -22.19
C LYS A 74 -15.01 1.58 -21.25
N GLN A 75 -13.91 1.05 -21.77
CA GLN A 75 -12.73 0.78 -20.95
C GLN A 75 -12.20 2.06 -20.29
N LYS A 76 -12.14 3.17 -21.03
CA LYS A 76 -11.74 4.48 -20.50
C LYS A 76 -12.72 4.98 -19.45
N GLU A 77 -14.01 5.00 -19.76
CA GLU A 77 -15.07 5.44 -18.82
C GLU A 77 -15.01 4.67 -17.49
N ILE A 78 -14.85 3.34 -17.54
CA ILE A 78 -14.75 2.52 -16.33
C ILE A 78 -13.43 2.78 -15.59
N ALA A 79 -12.31 2.90 -16.30
CA ALA A 79 -11.01 3.17 -15.68
C ALA A 79 -11.01 4.51 -14.94
N ASP A 80 -11.59 5.55 -15.54
CA ASP A 80 -11.65 6.88 -14.95
C ASP A 80 -12.52 6.88 -13.69
N ALA A 81 -13.72 6.27 -13.76
CA ALA A 81 -14.61 6.13 -12.61
C ALA A 81 -13.95 5.38 -11.45
N LEU A 82 -13.29 4.24 -11.72
CA LEU A 82 -12.61 3.47 -10.68
C LEU A 82 -11.38 4.19 -10.12
N SER A 83 -10.68 4.98 -10.94
CA SER A 83 -9.53 5.76 -10.48
C SER A 83 -9.94 6.82 -9.47
N ILE A 84 -11.10 7.48 -9.67
CA ILE A 84 -11.65 8.45 -8.72
C ILE A 84 -11.96 7.77 -7.39
N CYS A 85 -12.68 6.63 -7.40
CA CYS A 85 -12.98 5.90 -6.17
C CYS A 85 -11.73 5.43 -5.42
N GLN A 86 -10.70 5.01 -6.15
CA GLN A 86 -9.43 4.61 -5.55
C GLN A 86 -8.72 5.80 -4.89
N GLN A 87 -8.72 6.97 -5.54
CA GLN A 87 -8.16 8.19 -4.98
C GLN A 87 -8.92 8.65 -3.73
N GLU A 88 -10.25 8.63 -3.75
CA GLU A 88 -11.07 8.97 -2.58
C GLU A 88 -10.77 8.05 -1.40
N LYS A 89 -10.60 6.75 -1.66
CA LYS A 89 -10.22 5.78 -0.63
C LYS A 89 -8.82 6.09 -0.05
N GLU A 90 -7.84 6.37 -0.89
CA GLU A 90 -6.49 6.71 -0.44
C GLU A 90 -6.47 7.98 0.43
N ILE A 91 -7.29 8.98 0.08
CA ILE A 91 -7.47 10.18 0.91
C ILE A 91 -8.13 9.82 2.25
N ALA A 92 -9.19 9.02 2.24
CA ALA A 92 -9.87 8.59 3.46
C ALA A 92 -8.96 7.78 4.39
N ASP A 93 -8.16 6.87 3.84
CA ASP A 93 -7.18 6.08 4.59
C ASP A 93 -6.11 6.98 5.21
N ALA A 94 -5.59 7.96 4.45
CA ALA A 94 -4.62 8.94 4.96
C ALA A 94 -5.20 9.80 6.09
N LEU A 95 -6.43 10.29 5.93
CA LEU A 95 -7.13 11.06 6.98
C LEU A 95 -7.34 10.24 8.25
N SER A 96 -7.68 8.96 8.11
CA SER A 96 -7.84 8.04 9.25
C SER A 96 -6.53 7.88 10.02
N ILE A 97 -5.40 7.73 9.33
CA ILE A 97 -4.07 7.65 9.95
C ILE A 97 -3.73 8.96 10.69
N CYS A 98 -3.93 10.11 10.06
CA CYS A 98 -3.70 11.41 10.71
C CYS A 98 -4.57 11.59 11.95
N GLN A 99 -5.83 11.15 11.91
CA GLN A 99 -6.73 11.22 13.07
C GLN A 99 -6.23 10.34 14.22
N GLN A 100 -5.76 9.12 13.93
CA GLN A 100 -5.16 8.24 14.93
C GLN A 100 -3.92 8.86 15.59
N GLU A 101 -3.06 9.51 14.80
CA GLU A 101 -1.88 10.21 15.31
C GLU A 101 -2.25 11.36 16.25
N ILE A 102 -3.24 12.18 15.87
CA ILE A 102 -3.75 13.27 16.71
C ILE A 102 -4.27 12.72 18.05
N ASP A 103 -4.99 11.61 18.03
CA ASP A 103 -5.55 11.03 19.25
C ASP A 103 -4.46 10.44 20.16
N LEU A 104 -3.42 9.83 19.59
CA LEU A 104 -2.25 9.37 20.35
C LEU A 104 -1.50 10.55 20.99
N LEU A 105 -1.30 11.64 20.26
CA LEU A 105 -0.64 12.85 20.78
C LEU A 105 -1.45 13.48 21.93
N LYS A 106 -2.78 13.53 21.81
CA LYS A 106 -3.66 14.00 22.89
C LYS A 106 -3.53 13.14 24.14
N GLN A 107 -3.55 11.80 23.99
CA GLN A 107 -3.38 10.88 25.12
C GLN A 107 -2.01 11.06 25.80
N LEU A 108 -0.96 11.22 25.01
CA LEU A 108 0.39 11.46 25.50
C LEU A 108 0.49 12.80 26.26
N ALA A 109 -0.13 13.87 25.74
CA ALA A 109 -0.20 15.15 26.43
C ALA A 109 -0.92 15.04 27.80
N GLU A 110 -2.03 14.31 27.88
CA GLU A 110 -2.74 14.06 29.15
C GLU A 110 -1.91 13.23 30.13
N LYS A 111 -1.17 12.22 29.65
CA LYS A 111 -0.21 11.48 30.47
C LYS A 111 0.88 12.38 31.03
N TYR A 112 1.47 13.26 30.22
CA TYR A 112 2.48 14.22 30.70
C TYR A 112 1.91 15.22 31.70
N LYS A 113 0.69 15.73 31.51
CA LYS A 113 0.02 16.60 32.50
C LYS A 113 -0.15 15.88 33.83
N THR A 114 -0.56 14.62 33.80
CA THR A 114 -0.75 13.80 35.01
C THR A 114 0.57 13.52 35.70
N GLN A 115 1.62 13.15 34.95
CA GLN A 115 2.97 12.97 35.48
C GLN A 115 3.52 14.25 36.11
N LYS A 116 3.38 15.39 35.44
CA LYS A 116 3.80 16.69 35.98
C LYS A 116 3.08 17.01 37.29
N ARG A 117 1.76 16.80 37.35
CA ARG A 117 0.98 17.01 38.58
C ARG A 117 1.46 16.11 39.73
N GLY A 118 1.62 14.82 39.48
CA GLY A 118 2.10 13.87 40.50
C GLY A 118 3.52 14.18 40.97
N LEU A 119 4.42 14.58 40.05
CA LEU A 119 5.77 15.00 40.39
C LEU A 119 5.76 16.24 41.29
N MET A 120 4.98 17.26 40.93
CA MET A 120 4.85 18.48 41.73
C MET A 120 4.29 18.20 43.12
N GLN A 121 3.30 17.29 43.24
CA GLN A 121 2.78 16.88 44.56
C GLN A 121 3.87 16.30 45.45
N LYS A 122 4.73 15.41 44.92
CA LYS A 122 5.84 14.82 45.69
C LYS A 122 6.93 15.82 46.06
N ILE A 123 7.21 16.77 45.17
CA ILE A 123 8.19 17.84 45.43
C ILE A 123 7.69 18.78 46.52
N LEU A 124 6.43 19.24 46.42
CA LEU A 124 5.83 20.17 47.38
C LEU A 124 5.60 19.53 48.75
N ALA A 125 5.33 18.22 48.80
CA ALA A 125 5.27 17.46 50.03
C ALA A 125 6.66 17.21 50.67
N GLY A 126 7.75 17.57 49.99
CA GLY A 126 9.12 17.42 50.47
C GLY A 126 9.65 15.97 50.42
N GLU A 127 8.87 15.03 49.88
CA GLU A 127 9.30 13.64 49.66
C GLU A 127 10.47 13.59 48.67
N TRP A 128 10.41 14.42 47.63
CA TRP A 128 11.39 14.48 46.55
C TRP A 128 12.09 15.84 46.54
N ARG A 129 13.42 15.84 46.59
CA ARG A 129 14.24 17.07 46.52
C ARG A 129 14.94 17.18 45.17
N ILE A 130 14.97 18.40 44.62
CA ILE A 130 15.64 18.69 43.35
C ILE A 130 17.11 19.03 43.65
N LYS A 131 18.04 18.48 42.85
CA LYS A 131 19.45 18.83 42.95
C LYS A 131 19.67 20.29 42.50
N PRO A 132 20.50 21.07 43.19
CA PRO A 132 20.73 22.48 42.85
C PRO A 132 21.29 22.66 41.43
N GLU A 133 22.05 21.69 40.90
CA GLU A 133 22.57 21.74 39.52
C GLU A 133 21.46 21.82 38.45
N VAL A 134 20.29 21.25 38.71
CA VAL A 134 19.16 21.23 37.76
C VAL A 134 18.39 22.55 37.81
N VAL A 135 18.32 23.21 38.96
CA VAL A 135 17.61 24.49 39.13
C VAL A 135 18.37 25.62 38.41
N ASN A 136 19.69 25.65 38.55
CA ASN A 136 20.56 26.67 37.96
C ASN A 136 20.65 26.61 36.42
N GLN A 137 20.12 25.55 35.78
CA GLN A 137 20.08 25.44 34.31
C GLN A 137 18.91 26.18 33.67
N TYR A 138 17.95 26.66 34.45
CA TYR A 138 16.75 27.35 33.97
C TYR A 138 16.60 28.78 34.55
N GLU A 139 17.60 29.28 35.29
CA GLU A 139 17.78 30.70 35.63
C GLU A 139 18.55 31.43 34.52
#